data_AF-A0A061NRX8-F1
#
_entry.id   AF-A0A061NRX8-F1
#
_cell.length_a   1.000
_cell.length_b   1.000
_cell.length_c   1.000
_cell.angle_alpha   90.00
_cell.angle_beta   90.00
_cell.angle_gamma   90.00
#
_symmetry.space_group_name_H-M   'P 1'
#
loop_
_entity.id
_entity.type
_entity.pdbx_description
1 polymer ?
#
loop_
_entity_poly.entity_id
_entity_poly.type
_entity_poly.pdbx_seq_one_letter_code
_entity_poly.pdbx_strand_id
1 'polypeptide(L)'
;MYPLALILGIAAFRSDAHIRLYALPISILGAIISAFHYAEQKIPGFGGVAPCQSGVPCSAEYMNLLGFITIPFQALVAFTIISVLLFLAKPKKS
;
A
#
# COMPACT_ATOMS: atom_id res chain seq x y z
N MET A 1 2.27 -3.87 -3.68
CA MET A 1 1.64 -3.22 -4.86
C MET A 1 1.68 -4.07 -6.12
N TYR A 2 2.79 -4.76 -6.43
CA TYR A 2 2.98 -5.47 -7.70
C TYR A 2 1.85 -6.41 -8.16
N PRO A 3 1.29 -7.31 -7.32
CA PRO A 3 0.18 -8.17 -7.76
C PRO A 3 -1.11 -7.37 -8.00
N LEU A 4 -1.37 -6.37 -7.16
CA LEU A 4 -2.58 -5.56 -7.20
C LEU A 4 -2.66 -4.74 -8.51
N ALA A 5 -1.54 -4.19 -8.97
CA ALA A 5 -1.48 -3.41 -10.21
C ALA A 5 -1.88 -4.25 -11.44
N LEU A 6 -1.41 -5.50 -11.51
CA LEU A 6 -1.71 -6.42 -12.61
C LEU A 6 -3.19 -6.83 -12.59
N ILE A 7 -3.71 -7.17 -11.40
CA ILE A 7 -5.10 -7.57 -11.19
C ILE A 7 -6.06 -6.41 -11.55
N LEU A 8 -5.79 -5.20 -11.05
CA LEU A 8 -6.60 -4.01 -11.36
C LEU A 8 -6.52 -3.62 -12.84
N GLY A 9 -5.34 -3.78 -13.47
CA GLY A 9 -5.17 -3.55 -14.91
C GLY A 9 -6.08 -4.46 -15.72
N ILE A 10 -6.09 -5.76 -15.45
CA ILE A 10 -6.97 -6.72 -16.15
C ILE A 10 -8.44 -6.39 -15.93
N ALA A 11 -8.85 -6.04 -14.70
CA ALA A 11 -10.23 -5.65 -14.42
C ALA A 11 -10.66 -4.38 -15.14
N ALA A 12 -9.76 -3.39 -15.26
CA ALA A 12 -10.03 -2.18 -16.01
C ALA A 12 -10.26 -2.48 -17.50
N PHE A 13 -9.44 -3.37 -18.10
CA PHE A 13 -9.63 -3.81 -19.48
C PHE A 13 -10.92 -4.60 -19.69
N ARG A 14 -11.33 -5.43 -18.72
CA ARG A 14 -12.58 -6.20 -18.79
C ARG A 14 -13.82 -5.45 -18.27
N SER A 15 -13.65 -4.22 -17.77
CA SER A 15 -14.71 -3.47 -17.08
C SER A 15 -15.41 -4.26 -15.97
N ASP A 16 -14.67 -5.14 -15.28
CA ASP A 16 -15.22 -6.02 -14.24
C ASP A 16 -15.08 -5.39 -12.85
N ALA A 17 -16.20 -4.87 -12.34
CA ALA A 17 -16.30 -4.25 -11.03
C ALA A 17 -16.47 -5.27 -9.88
N HIS A 18 -16.61 -6.57 -10.15
CA HIS A 18 -16.65 -7.61 -9.10
C HIS A 18 -15.28 -7.82 -8.45
N ILE A 19 -14.20 -7.38 -9.11
CA ILE A 19 -12.84 -7.51 -8.59
C ILE A 19 -12.64 -6.84 -7.23
N ARG A 20 -13.49 -5.87 -6.88
CA ARG A 20 -13.47 -5.17 -5.59
C ARG A 20 -13.51 -6.12 -4.38
N LEU A 21 -14.16 -7.29 -4.51
CA LEU A 21 -14.24 -8.29 -3.43
C LEU A 21 -12.87 -8.82 -3.01
N TYR A 22 -11.95 -8.98 -3.97
CA TYR A 22 -10.62 -9.51 -3.73
C TYR A 22 -9.55 -8.42 -3.69
N ALA A 23 -9.71 -7.35 -4.48
CA ALA A 23 -8.75 -6.24 -4.53
C ALA A 23 -8.79 -5.36 -3.28
N LEU A 24 -9.96 -5.16 -2.67
CA LEU A 24 -10.11 -4.33 -1.47
C LEU A 24 -9.35 -4.89 -0.25
N PRO A 25 -9.50 -6.16 0.17
CA PRO A 25 -8.74 -6.69 1.30
C PRO A 25 -7.22 -6.68 1.04
N ILE A 26 -6.78 -6.96 -0.20
CA ILE A 26 -5.35 -6.89 -0.57
C ILE A 26 -4.83 -5.45 -0.47
N SER A 27 -5.60 -4.46 -0.92
CA SER A 27 -5.25 -3.04 -0.83
C SER A 27 -5.15 -2.59 0.64
N ILE A 28 -6.08 -3.03 1.49
CA ILE A 28 -6.08 -2.73 2.93
C ILE A 28 -4.85 -3.34 3.63
N LEU A 29 -4.52 -4.60 3.34
CA LEU A 29 -3.30 -5.23 3.87
C LEU A 29 -2.04 -4.47 3.44
N GLY A 30 -2.00 -4.05 2.17
CA GLY A 30 -0.92 -3.19 1.67
C GLY A 30 -0.80 -1.86 2.43
N ALA A 31 -1.93 -1.20 2.69
CA ALA A 31 -1.96 0.04 3.47
C ALA A 31 -1.45 -0.16 4.91
N ILE A 32 -1.85 -1.25 5.58
CA ILE A 32 -1.40 -1.57 6.94
C ILE A 32 0.12 -1.78 6.97
N ILE A 33 0.67 -2.54 6.01
CA ILE A 33 2.11 -2.80 5.92
C ILE A 33 2.89 -1.50 5.66
N SER A 34 2.39 -0.64 4.76
CA SER A 34 3.01 0.67 4.49
C SER A 34 2.95 1.60 5.70
N ALA A 35 1.84 1.62 6.44
CA ALA A 35 1.73 2.38 7.68
C ALA A 35 2.70 1.90 8.76
N PHE A 36 2.88 0.57 8.88
CA PHE A 36 3.86 -0.02 9.79
C PHE A 36 5.29 0.41 9.46
N HIS A 37 5.70 0.32 8.19
CA HIS A 37 7.03 0.76 7.76
C HIS A 37 7.24 2.27 7.94
N TYR A 38 6.19 3.06 7.72
CA TYR A 38 6.25 4.50 7.96
C TYR A 38 6.44 4.82 9.44
N ALA A 39 5.74 4.09 10.33
CA ALA A 39 5.88 4.22 11.76
C ALA A 39 7.30 3.82 12.24
N GLU A 40 7.88 2.74 11.70
CA GLU A 40 9.26 2.34 12.03
C GLU A 40 10.31 3.39 11.62
N GLN A 41 10.10 4.12 10.52
CA GLN A 41 11.00 5.20 10.11
C GLN A 41 10.86 6.45 11.00
N LYS A 42 9.63 6.78 11.43
CA LYS A 42 9.36 8.05 12.14
C LYS A 42 9.42 7.95 13.65
N ILE A 43 9.17 6.77 14.21
CA ILE A 43 9.14 6.54 15.65
C ILE A 43 10.43 5.84 16.07
N PRO A 44 11.40 6.56 16.68
CA PRO A 44 12.63 5.94 17.15
C PRO A 44 12.32 4.90 18.23
N GLY A 45 12.74 3.66 18.01
CA GLY A 45 12.52 2.55 18.95
C GLY A 45 11.27 1.69 18.71
N PHE A 46 10.48 1.96 17.66
CA PHE A 46 9.31 1.15 17.32
C PHE A 46 9.68 -0.24 16.75
N GLY A 47 10.86 -0.36 16.13
CA GLY A 47 11.39 -1.59 15.53
C GLY A 47 12.13 -2.50 16.51
N GLY A 48 11.53 -2.82 17.67
CA GLY A 48 12.16 -3.64 18.71
C GLY A 48 12.39 -5.12 18.33
N VAL A 49 11.75 -5.59 17.26
CA VAL A 49 11.82 -6.98 16.76
C VAL A 49 11.57 -6.98 15.24
N ALA A 50 12.52 -6.49 14.44
CA ALA A 50 12.36 -6.39 12.99
C ALA A 50 13.25 -7.41 12.23
N PRO A 51 12.75 -8.00 11.12
CA PRO A 51 13.47 -8.93 10.25
C PRO A 51 14.63 -8.30 9.45
N CYS A 52 14.84 -6.99 9.58
CA CYS A 52 15.96 -6.23 9.00
C CYS A 52 17.29 -6.41 9.76
N GLN A 53 17.63 -7.63 10.20
CA GLN A 53 18.92 -7.92 10.86
C GLN A 53 20.07 -8.11 9.85
N SER A 54 19.76 -8.40 8.59
CA SER A 54 20.76 -8.66 7.55
C SER A 54 20.43 -7.86 6.28
N GLY A 55 21.32 -6.94 5.91
CA GLY A 55 21.17 -6.07 4.74
C GLY A 55 20.84 -4.62 5.09
N VAL A 56 19.82 -4.06 4.43
CA VAL A 56 19.45 -2.64 4.49
C VAL A 56 18.58 -2.35 5.73
N PRO A 57 18.85 -1.30 6.52
CA PRO A 57 18.03 -0.99 7.69
C PRO A 57 16.59 -0.63 7.28
N CYS A 58 15.60 -1.20 7.94
CA CYS A 58 14.18 -0.82 7.80
C CYS A 58 13.96 0.68 8.12
N SER A 59 14.82 1.26 8.96
CA SER A 59 14.83 2.68 9.34
C SER A 59 15.60 3.58 8.38
N ALA A 60 16.21 3.05 7.33
CA ALA A 60 16.96 3.85 6.37
C ALA A 60 16.01 4.68 5.49
N GLU A 61 16.07 6.00 5.65
CA GLU A 61 15.34 6.94 4.80
C GLU A 61 16.16 7.25 3.54
N TYR A 62 16.02 6.40 2.50
CA TYR A 62 16.73 6.59 1.22
C TYR A 62 16.31 7.84 0.46
N MET A 63 15.03 8.22 0.58
CA MET A 63 14.41 9.36 -0.08
C MET A 63 13.54 10.06 0.95
N ASN A 64 13.85 11.33 1.22
CA ASN A 64 13.20 12.10 2.26
C ASN A 64 12.90 13.51 1.76
N LEU A 65 11.96 13.58 0.82
CA LEU A 65 11.56 14.85 0.24
C LEU A 65 10.68 15.59 1.26
N LEU A 66 11.04 16.84 1.59
CA LEU A 66 10.36 17.65 2.63
C LEU A 66 10.42 17.07 4.06
N GLY A 67 11.26 16.05 4.33
CA GLY A 67 11.40 15.45 5.67
C GLY A 67 10.20 14.63 6.16
N PHE A 68 9.24 14.31 5.27
CA PHE A 68 8.03 13.53 5.57
C PHE A 68 7.63 12.59 4.41
N ILE A 69 7.99 12.91 3.16
CA ILE A 69 7.67 12.07 2.00
C ILE A 69 8.75 11.00 1.88
N THR A 70 8.51 9.89 2.58
CA THR A 70 9.28 8.66 2.42
C THR A 70 8.56 7.68 1.49
N ILE A 71 9.29 6.67 1.02
CA ILE A 71 8.76 5.60 0.16
C ILE A 71 7.51 4.93 0.77
N PRO A 72 7.49 4.51 2.05
CA PRO A 72 6.29 3.91 2.64
C PRO A 72 5.12 4.89 2.78
N PHE A 73 5.37 6.19 2.94
CA PHE A 73 4.30 7.19 2.91
C PHE A 73 3.64 7.28 1.53
N GLN A 74 4.42 7.31 0.45
CA GLN A 74 3.87 7.29 -0.92
C GLN A 74 3.05 6.03 -1.20
N ALA A 75 3.54 4.87 -0.74
CA ALA A 75 2.83 3.61 -0.85
C ALA A 75 1.50 3.64 -0.08
N LEU A 76 1.49 4.19 1.14
CA LEU A 76 0.27 4.37 1.94
C LEU A 76 -0.76 5.21 1.19
N VAL A 77 -0.37 6.39 0.67
CA VAL A 77 -1.26 7.26 -0.11
C VAL A 77 -1.85 6.53 -1.32
N ALA A 78 -1.02 5.78 -2.06
CA ALA A 78 -1.48 5.05 -3.22
C ALA A 78 -2.50 3.94 -2.86
N PHE A 79 -2.25 3.16 -1.80
CA PHE A 79 -3.22 2.15 -1.32
C PHE A 79 -4.50 2.78 -0.79
N THR A 80 -4.43 3.94 -0.13
CA THR A 80 -5.63 4.68 0.31
C THR A 80 -6.47 5.10 -0.89
N ILE A 81 -5.86 5.69 -1.92
CA ILE A 81 -6.55 6.09 -3.15
C ILE A 81 -7.21 4.88 -3.82
N ILE A 82 -6.48 3.76 -3.96
CA ILE A 82 -7.01 2.54 -4.56
C ILE A 82 -8.20 1.99 -3.77
N SER A 83 -8.10 1.95 -2.43
CA SER A 83 -9.19 1.50 -1.57
C SER A 83 -10.44 2.38 -1.69
N VAL A 84 -10.27 3.71 -1.76
CA VAL A 84 -11.38 4.66 -1.97
C VAL A 84 -12.03 4.44 -3.34
N LEU A 85 -11.22 4.31 -4.40
CA LEU A 85 -11.74 4.05 -5.75
C LEU A 85 -12.51 2.73 -5.83
N LEU A 86 -11.99 1.66 -5.22
CA LEU A 86 -12.66 0.36 -5.16
C LEU A 86 -13.95 0.40 -4.33
N PHE A 87 -14.00 1.22 -3.29
CA PHE A 87 -15.21 1.42 -2.49
C PHE A 87 -16.29 2.17 -3.29
N LEU A 88 -15.90 3.17 -4.07
CA LEU A 88 -16.80 3.93 -4.95
C LEU A 88 -17.21 3.14 -6.20
N ALA A 89 -16.44 2.14 -6.61
CA ALA A 89 -16.75 1.27 -7.74
C ALA A 89 -18.04 0.47 -7.48
N LYS A 90 -19.10 0.81 -8.22
CA LYS A 90 -20.37 0.07 -8.21
C LYS A 90 -20.35 -1.01 -9.30
N PRO A 91 -20.70 -2.27 -8.97
CA PRO A 91 -20.90 -3.29 -9.98
C PRO A 91 -22.03 -2.86 -10.90
N LYS A 92 -21.80 -2.95 -12.22
CA LYS A 92 -22.87 -2.82 -13.20
C LYS A 92 -23.83 -3.97 -12.93
N LYS A 93 -25.05 -3.65 -12.46
CA LYS A 93 -26.12 -4.63 -12.31
C LYS A 93 -26.47 -5.09 -13.74
N SER A 94 -26.08 -6.31 -14.11
CA SER A 94 -26.55 -6.94 -15.34
C SER A 94 -28.03 -7.28 -15.23
#